data_AF-A0A0D1XIW5-F1
#
_entry.id   AF-A0A0D1XIW5-F1
#
_cell.length_a   1.000
_cell.length_b   1.000
_cell.length_c   1.000
_cell.angle_alpha   90.00
_cell.angle_beta   90.00
_cell.angle_gamma   90.00
#
_symmetry.space_group_name_H-M   'P 1'
#
loop_
_entity.id
_entity.type
_entity.pdbx_description
1 polymer ?
#
loop_
_entity_poly.entity_id
_entity_poly.type
_entity_poly.pdbx_seq_one_letter_code
_entity_poly.pdbx_strand_id
1 'polypeptide(L)'
;MGPPAPPAPTPEEQVLIRRKAASDLVSLIPPRIARNFFSAEDDEDVVDEVEEVILGWTDDLDLNKYLVYGLLETIILKICPEMVDKTPTELLAERGVNFAENGAEDVDDVKSIESGLI
;
A
#
# COMPACT_ATOMS: atom_id res chain seq x y z
N MET A 1 -9.62 23.97 -11.75
CA MET A 1 -9.94 23.74 -10.33
C MET A 1 -10.20 22.25 -10.20
N GLY A 2 -9.32 21.51 -9.53
CA GLY A 2 -9.52 20.07 -9.32
C GLY A 2 -10.70 19.80 -8.38
N PRO A 3 -11.17 18.55 -8.27
CA PRO A 3 -12.10 18.18 -7.21
C PRO A 3 -11.52 18.59 -5.85
N PRO A 4 -12.38 18.98 -4.89
CA PRO A 4 -11.91 19.32 -3.55
C PRO A 4 -11.11 18.15 -2.97
N ALA A 5 -10.06 18.47 -2.22
CA ALA A 5 -9.27 17.45 -1.53
C ALA A 5 -10.22 16.59 -0.68
N PRO A 6 -10.11 15.25 -0.72
CA PRO A 6 -10.90 14.38 0.14
C PRO A 6 -10.69 14.79 1.60
N PRO A 7 -11.73 14.66 2.45
CA PRO A 7 -11.55 14.83 3.88
C PRO A 7 -10.49 13.85 4.38
N ALA A 8 -9.71 14.28 5.39
CA ALA A 8 -8.77 13.38 6.05
C ALA A 8 -9.54 12.18 6.65
N PRO A 9 -9.01 10.95 6.54
CA PRO A 9 -9.64 9.79 7.15
C PRO A 9 -9.77 9.96 8.67
N THR A 10 -10.83 9.41 9.24
CA THR A 10 -11.02 9.32 10.69
C THR A 10 -9.96 8.41 11.33
N PRO A 11 -9.69 8.50 12.65
CA PRO A 11 -8.72 7.64 13.31
C PRO A 11 -8.99 6.14 13.14
N GLU A 12 -10.26 5.73 13.16
CA GLU A 12 -10.65 4.33 12.93
C GLU A 12 -10.34 3.89 11.49
N GLU A 13 -10.62 4.74 10.51
CA GLU A 13 -10.26 4.47 9.11
C GLU A 13 -8.75 4.43 8.91
N GLN A 14 -7.97 5.26 9.61
CA GLN A 14 -6.50 5.25 9.53
C GLN A 14 -5.93 3.90 9.99
N VAL A 15 -6.44 3.34 11.09
CA VAL A 15 -6.05 2.00 11.56
C VAL A 15 -6.41 0.94 10.52
N LEU A 16 -7.62 0.97 9.97
CA LEU A 16 -8.03 0.01 8.93
C LEU A 16 -7.17 0.10 7.66
N ILE A 17 -6.83 1.33 7.24
CA ILE A 17 -5.94 1.57 6.10
C ILE A 17 -4.56 1.00 6.36
N ARG A 18 -4.01 1.20 7.57
CA ARG A 18 -2.71 0.63 7.94
C ARG A 18 -2.72 -0.88 7.98
N ARG A 19 -3.71 -1.49 8.64
CA ARG A 19 -3.85 -2.95 8.70
C ARG A 19 -3.92 -3.54 7.30
N LYS A 20 -4.74 -2.95 6.44
CA LYS A 20 -4.85 -3.38 5.05
C LYS A 20 -3.52 -3.24 4.31
N ALA A 21 -2.84 -2.10 4.44
CA ALA A 21 -1.55 -1.88 3.80
C ALA A 21 -0.48 -2.87 4.29
N ALA A 22 -0.45 -3.20 5.59
CA ALA A 22 0.43 -4.22 6.14
C ALA A 22 0.15 -5.59 5.53
N SER A 23 -1.11 -6.01 5.49
CA SER A 23 -1.52 -7.27 4.86
C SER A 23 -1.15 -7.32 3.37
N ASP A 24 -1.42 -6.25 2.62
CA ASP A 24 -1.06 -6.15 1.21
C ASP A 24 0.46 -6.26 1.02
N LEU A 25 1.27 -5.58 1.85
CA LEU A 25 2.74 -5.66 1.79
C LEU A 25 3.26 -7.07 2.09
N VAL A 26 2.72 -7.73 3.12
CA VAL A 26 3.10 -9.10 3.47
C VAL A 26 2.76 -10.06 2.34
N SER A 27 1.64 -9.85 1.64
CA SER A 27 1.22 -10.68 0.50
C SER A 27 2.21 -10.66 -0.69
N LEU A 28 3.04 -9.61 -0.80
CA LEU A 28 4.07 -9.48 -1.85
C LEU A 28 5.34 -10.28 -1.52
N ILE A 29 5.51 -10.73 -0.28
CA ILE A 29 6.71 -11.41 0.20
C ILE A 29 6.43 -12.92 0.30
N PRO A 30 7.26 -13.79 -0.30
CA PRO A 30 7.12 -15.23 -0.11
C PRO A 30 7.08 -15.61 1.39
N PRO A 31 6.13 -16.44 1.86
CA PRO A 31 5.88 -16.65 3.30
C PRO A 31 7.11 -17.09 4.11
N ARG A 32 7.98 -17.90 3.51
CA ARG A 32 9.23 -18.35 4.15
C ARG A 32 10.21 -17.21 4.40
N ILE A 33 10.22 -16.21 3.54
CA ILE A 33 11.08 -15.03 3.69
C ILE A 33 10.48 -14.12 4.77
N ALA A 34 9.17 -13.90 4.71
CA ALA A 34 8.45 -13.07 5.67
C ALA A 34 8.64 -13.56 7.11
N ARG A 35 8.33 -14.84 7.41
CA ARG A 35 8.47 -15.41 8.77
C ARG A 35 9.90 -15.36 9.29
N ASN A 36 10.88 -15.62 8.44
CA ASN A 36 12.29 -15.58 8.85
C ASN A 36 12.80 -14.16 9.08
N PHE A 37 12.40 -13.20 8.24
CA PHE A 37 12.84 -11.81 8.34
C PHE A 37 12.28 -11.14 9.59
N PHE A 38 10.98 -11.33 9.84
CA PHE A 38 10.29 -10.77 11.00
C PHE A 38 10.39 -11.65 12.26
N SER A 39 11.06 -12.80 12.18
CA SER A 39 11.17 -13.77 13.28
C SER A 39 9.82 -14.15 13.92
N ALA A 40 8.80 -14.30 13.08
CA ALA A 40 7.40 -14.52 13.44
C ALA A 40 7.00 -16.00 13.39
N GLU A 41 6.04 -16.41 14.22
CA GLU A 41 5.59 -17.81 14.29
C GLU A 41 4.50 -18.11 13.25
N ASP A 42 3.60 -17.15 13.02
CA ASP A 42 2.55 -17.23 12.01
C ASP A 42 2.48 -15.98 11.11
N ASP A 43 1.50 -15.96 10.19
CA ASP A 43 1.37 -14.88 9.21
C ASP A 43 0.72 -13.62 9.82
N GLU A 44 -0.06 -13.74 10.90
CA GLU A 44 -0.64 -12.57 11.58
C GLU A 44 0.42 -11.83 12.39
N ASP A 45 1.32 -12.55 13.05
CA ASP A 45 2.50 -11.96 13.72
C ASP A 45 3.32 -11.09 12.76
N VAL A 46 3.46 -11.53 11.50
CA VAL A 46 4.17 -10.75 10.47
C VAL A 46 3.39 -9.48 10.11
N VAL A 47 2.06 -9.58 9.97
CA VAL A 47 1.22 -8.42 9.65
C VAL A 47 1.26 -7.40 10.79
N ASP A 48 1.18 -7.84 12.03
CA ASP A 48 1.31 -7.00 13.23
C ASP A 48 2.65 -6.26 13.22
N GLU A 49 3.75 -6.97 12.94
CA GLU A 49 5.09 -6.36 12.92
C GLU A 49 5.25 -5.35 11.77
N VAL A 50 4.69 -5.63 10.60
CA VAL A 50 4.68 -4.65 9.49
C VAL A 50 3.82 -3.44 9.83
N GLU A 51 2.65 -3.64 10.43
CA GLU A 51 1.76 -2.55 10.82
C GLU A 51 2.41 -1.62 11.85
N GLU A 52 2.97 -2.18 12.92
CA GLU A 52 3.51 -1.40 14.04
C GLU A 52 4.90 -0.84 13.73
N VAL A 53 5.82 -1.66 13.20
CA VAL A 53 7.22 -1.26 13.05
C VAL A 53 7.51 -0.59 11.71
N ILE A 54 6.91 -1.09 10.62
CA ILE A 54 7.17 -0.56 9.28
C ILE A 54 6.22 0.60 8.94
N LEU A 55 4.96 0.56 9.40
CA LEU A 55 3.96 1.59 9.11
C LEU A 55 3.64 2.50 10.30
N GLY A 56 3.98 2.14 11.54
CA GLY A 56 3.60 2.92 12.73
C GLY A 56 4.15 4.36 12.76
N TRP A 57 5.25 4.64 12.05
CA TRP A 57 5.78 6.00 11.91
C TRP A 57 4.81 6.98 11.24
N THR A 58 3.78 6.51 10.54
CA THR A 58 2.79 7.39 9.91
C THR A 58 1.95 8.17 10.92
N ASP A 59 1.88 7.70 12.16
CA ASP A 59 1.14 8.37 13.25
C ASP A 59 1.96 9.39 14.02
N ASP A 60 3.27 9.41 13.81
CA ASP A 60 4.16 10.34 14.47
C ASP A 60 3.91 11.76 13.94
N LEU A 61 3.45 12.64 14.84
CA LEU A 61 3.15 14.04 14.56
C LEU A 61 4.41 14.92 14.50
N ASP A 62 5.49 14.49 15.16
CA ASP A 62 6.77 15.20 15.21
C ASP A 62 7.67 14.80 14.04
N LEU A 63 7.41 13.65 13.42
CA LEU A 63 8.15 13.16 12.27
C LEU A 63 7.83 13.97 11.01
N ASN A 64 8.89 14.45 10.34
CA ASN A 64 8.74 15.08 9.04
C ASN A 64 8.49 14.03 7.94
N LYS A 65 7.21 13.76 7.67
CA LYS A 65 6.77 12.80 6.65
C LYS A 65 7.33 13.12 5.25
N TYR A 66 7.50 14.40 4.91
CA TYR A 66 8.09 14.81 3.64
C TYR A 66 9.55 14.38 3.50
N LEU A 67 10.32 14.40 4.60
CA LEU A 67 11.69 13.91 4.59
C LEU A 67 11.74 12.40 4.36
N VAL A 68 10.85 11.64 5.01
CA VAL A 68 10.75 10.19 4.82
C VAL A 68 10.40 9.87 3.37
N TYR A 69 9.40 10.55 2.79
CA TYR A 69 9.04 10.36 1.38
C TYR A 69 10.19 10.71 0.44
N GLY A 70 10.92 11.80 0.69
CA GLY A 70 12.09 12.16 -0.12
C GLY A 70 13.23 11.13 -0.02
N LEU A 71 13.44 10.54 1.16
CA LEU A 71 14.40 9.46 1.35
C LEU A 71 13.98 8.20 0.58
N LEU A 72 12.72 7.80 0.73
CA LEU A 72 12.16 6.64 0.03
C LEU A 72 12.28 6.82 -1.49
N GLU A 73 11.87 7.97 -2.02
CA GLU A 73 12.04 8.32 -3.44
C GLU A 73 13.50 8.19 -3.86
N THR A 74 14.44 8.77 -3.11
CA THR A 74 15.87 8.70 -3.43
C THR A 74 16.40 7.26 -3.45
N ILE A 75 15.99 6.43 -2.49
CA ILE A 75 16.40 5.02 -2.41
C ILE A 75 15.82 4.25 -3.58
N ILE A 76 14.53 4.43 -3.87
CA ILE A 76 13.84 3.76 -4.98
C ILE A 76 14.51 4.12 -6.30
N LEU A 77 14.79 5.40 -6.56
CA LEU A 77 15.45 5.84 -7.81
C LEU A 77 16.89 5.33 -7.94
N LYS A 78 17.57 5.00 -6.84
CA LYS A 78 18.88 4.33 -6.89
C LYS A 78 18.78 2.84 -7.21
N ILE A 79 17.69 2.19 -6.84
CA ILE A 79 17.46 0.76 -7.09
C ILE A 79 16.86 0.55 -8.48
N CYS A 80 15.90 1.38 -8.88
CA CYS A 80 15.22 1.35 -10.18
C CYS A 80 15.27 2.76 -10.81
N PRO A 81 16.40 3.13 -11.45
CA PRO A 81 16.56 4.45 -12.06
C PRO A 81 15.59 4.71 -13.22
N GLU A 82 15.00 3.67 -13.81
CA GLU A 82 13.99 3.81 -14.85
C GLU A 82 12.69 4.46 -14.35
N MET A 83 12.49 4.50 -13.02
CA MET A 83 11.34 5.16 -12.38
C MET A 83 11.43 6.69 -12.36
N VAL A 84 12.53 7.29 -12.84
CA VAL A 84 12.62 8.76 -12.97
C VAL A 84 11.56 9.29 -13.93
N ASP A 85 11.35 8.61 -15.07
CA ASP A 85 10.49 9.09 -16.15
C ASP A 85 9.25 8.21 -16.38
N LYS A 86 9.17 7.05 -15.69
CA LYS A 86 8.13 6.04 -15.91
C LYS A 86 7.54 5.56 -14.60
N THR A 87 6.24 5.36 -14.60
CA THR A 87 5.51 4.74 -13.49
C THR A 87 5.79 3.23 -13.41
N PRO A 88 5.62 2.60 -12.23
CA PRO A 88 5.72 1.14 -12.10
C PRO A 88 4.84 0.38 -13.09
N THR A 89 3.63 0.89 -13.36
CA THR A 89 2.68 0.29 -14.30
C THR A 89 3.21 0.30 -15.73
N GLU A 90 3.75 1.42 -16.20
CA GLU A 90 4.35 1.51 -17.55
C GLU A 90 5.55 0.56 -17.70
N LEU A 91 6.41 0.53 -16.68
CA LEU A 91 7.58 -0.34 -16.63
C LEU A 91 7.22 -1.84 -16.62
N LEU A 92 6.09 -2.21 -16.02
CA LEU A 92 5.63 -3.60 -15.96
C LEU A 92 4.94 -4.00 -17.27
N ALA A 93 4.17 -3.10 -17.89
CA ALA A 93 3.56 -3.32 -19.20
C ALA A 93 4.62 -3.55 -20.29
N GLU A 94 5.73 -2.80 -20.29
CA GLU A 94 6.88 -3.00 -21.19
C GLU A 94 7.52 -4.40 -21.06
N ARG A 95 7.41 -5.01 -19.88
CA ARG A 95 7.90 -6.37 -19.59
C ARG A 95 6.83 -7.44 -19.82
N GLY A 96 5.67 -7.08 -20.35
CA GLY A 96 4.56 -7.99 -20.64
C GLY A 96 3.67 -8.31 -19.43
N VAL A 97 3.72 -7.51 -18.36
CA VAL A 97 2.87 -7.67 -17.16
C VAL A 97 1.77 -6.61 -17.16
N ASN A 98 0.52 -7.02 -17.35
CA ASN A 98 -0.65 -6.13 -17.35
C ASN A 98 -1.55 -6.39 -16.13
N PHE A 99 -1.62 -5.45 -15.18
CA PHE A 99 -2.53 -5.56 -14.01
C PHE A 99 -4.01 -5.35 -14.34
N ALA A 100 -4.32 -4.84 -15.53
CA ALA A 100 -5.68 -4.54 -15.97
C ALA A 100 -6.56 -5.78 -16.23
N GLU A 101 -5.97 -6.97 -16.33
CA GLU A 101 -6.73 -8.20 -16.60
C GLU A 101 -7.28 -8.86 -15.33
N ASN A 102 -6.83 -8.46 -14.13
CA ASN A 102 -7.21 -9.10 -12.86
C ASN A 102 -8.15 -8.26 -11.97
N GLY A 103 -8.56 -7.07 -12.39
CA GLY A 103 -9.33 -6.14 -11.56
C GLY A 103 -10.75 -5.81 -12.05
N ALA A 104 -11.22 -6.50 -13.09
CA ALA A 104 -12.52 -6.21 -13.71
C ALA A 104 -13.69 -7.04 -13.14
N GLU A 105 -13.47 -7.87 -12.11
CA GLU A 105 -14.57 -8.66 -11.50
C GLU A 105 -15.09 -8.09 -10.17
N ASP A 106 -14.38 -7.19 -9.47
CA ASP A 106 -14.74 -6.82 -8.08
C ASP A 106 -15.33 -5.40 -7.90
N VAL A 107 -15.60 -4.64 -8.96
CA VAL A 107 -16.10 -3.24 -8.84
C VAL A 107 -17.62 -3.14 -9.03
N ASP A 108 -18.30 -4.18 -9.51
CA ASP A 108 -19.76 -4.15 -9.73
C ASP A 108 -20.60 -4.52 -8.49
N ASP A 109 -20.03 -5.18 -7.49
CA ASP A 109 -20.81 -5.60 -6.30
C ASP A 109 -21.08 -4.46 -5.29
N VAL A 110 -20.28 -3.39 -5.28
CA VAL A 110 -20.50 -2.27 -4.36
C VAL A 110 -21.65 -1.35 -4.83
N LYS A 111 -21.93 -1.29 -6.14
CA LYS A 111 -23.01 -0.45 -6.68
C LYS A 111 -24.41 -1.03 -6.49
N SER A 112 -24.54 -2.33 -6.22
CA SER A 112 -25.86 -2.96 -6.01
C SER A 112 -26.46 -2.66 -4.63
N ILE A 113 -25.66 -2.21 -3.65
CA ILE A 113 -26.15 -1.97 -2.28
C ILE A 113 -26.80 -0.58 -2.14
N GLU A 114 -26.32 0.44 -2.88
CA GLU A 114 -26.86 1.80 -2.78
C GLU A 114 -28.14 2.04 -3.61
N SER A 115 -28.46 1.17 -4.57
CA SER A 115 -29.62 1.37 -5.44
C SER A 115 -30.93 0.79 -4.90
N GLY A 116 -30.91 0.19 -3.69
CA GLY A 116 -32.07 -0.43 -3.03
C GLY A 116 -32.69 0.38 -1.89
N LEU A 117 -32.23 1.61 -1.63
CA LEU A 117 -32.74 2.44 -0.54
C LEU A 117 -33.19 3.83 -1.01
N ILE A 118 -34.08 3.88 -1.99
CA ILE A 118 -35.02 5.00 -2.20
C ILE A 118 -36.38 4.44 -2.61
#